data_AF-A0ABD1DWM7-F1
#
_entry.id   AF-A0ABD1DWM7-F1
#
_cell.length_a   1.000
_cell.length_b   1.000
_cell.length_c   1.000
_cell.angle_alpha   90.00
_cell.angle_beta   90.00
_cell.angle_gamma   90.00
#
_symmetry.space_group_name_H-M   'P 1'
#
loop_
_entity.id
_entity.type
_entity.pdbx_description
1 polymer ?
#
loop_
_entity_poly.entity_id
_entity_poly.type
_entity_poly.pdbx_seq_one_letter_code
_entity_poly.pdbx_strand_id
1 'polypeptide(L)' 'MSMSRTKKPPIALSRVSKLLKLRGKDESTVAVVVETVINADRQLYVPKMDVCALLVTDKARERIL' A
#
# COMPACT_ATOMS: atom_id res chain seq x y z
N MET A 1 -3.04 -18.28 4.81
CA MET A 1 -1.80 -17.77 4.17
C MET A 1 -0.61 -18.02 5.08
N SER A 2 0.23 -19.00 4.73
CA SER A 2 1.22 -19.61 5.64
C SER A 2 2.60 -18.94 5.54
N MET A 3 2.75 -17.71 6.04
CA MET A 3 4.08 -17.14 6.29
C MET A 3 4.16 -16.51 7.68
N SER A 4 5.31 -16.67 8.33
CA SER A 4 5.60 -16.09 9.65
C SER A 4 5.75 -14.57 9.58
N ARG A 5 5.45 -13.87 10.69
CA ARG A 5 5.48 -12.39 10.78
C ARG A 5 6.86 -11.79 10.42
N THR A 6 7.94 -12.53 10.65
CA THR A 6 9.30 -12.09 10.28
C THR A 6 9.52 -12.04 8.76
N LYS A 7 8.83 -12.87 7.98
CA LYS A 7 8.95 -12.94 6.51
C LYS A 7 8.11 -11.88 5.78
N LYS A 8 7.51 -10.99 6.56
CA LYS A 8 6.32 -10.23 6.22
C LYS A 8 6.48 -8.76 6.63
N PRO A 9 7.47 -8.06 6.04
CA PRO A 9 7.77 -6.70 6.44
C PRO A 9 6.62 -5.75 6.04
N PRO A 10 6.36 -4.71 6.85
CA PRO A 10 5.38 -3.69 6.48
C PRO A 10 5.80 -2.97 5.20
N ILE A 11 4.83 -2.64 4.34
CA ILE A 11 5.07 -1.91 3.10
C ILE A 11 4.60 -0.46 3.23
N ALA A 12 5.43 0.47 2.78
CA ALA A 12 5.07 1.88 2.74
C ALA A 12 4.17 2.20 1.54
N LEU A 13 3.20 3.10 1.72
CA LEU A 13 2.32 3.55 0.64
C LEU A 13 3.07 4.04 -0.61
N SER A 14 4.18 4.75 -0.41
CA SER A 14 5.00 5.24 -1.52
C SER A 14 5.57 4.13 -2.41
N ARG A 15 5.82 2.94 -1.84
CA ARG A 15 6.28 1.79 -2.60
C ARG A 15 5.16 1.18 -3.43
N VAL A 16 3.93 1.15 -2.90
CA VAL A 16 2.74 0.69 -3.63
C VAL A 16 2.45 1.62 -4.81
N SER A 17 2.43 2.94 -4.59
CA SER A 17 2.18 3.91 -5.65
C SER A 17 3.23 3.84 -6.78
N LYS A 18 4.51 3.66 -6.42
CA LYS A 18 5.59 3.47 -7.41
C LYS A 18 5.43 2.18 -8.20
N LEU A 19 5.05 1.08 -7.54
CA LEU A 19 4.87 -0.21 -8.20
C LEU A 19 3.70 -0.19 -9.19
N LEU A 20 2.60 0.51 -8.85
CA LEU A 20 1.48 0.71 -9.76
C LEU A 20 1.90 1.49 -11.01
N LYS A 21 2.63 2.61 -10.84
CA LYS A 21 3.17 3.41 -11.95
C LYS A 21 4.13 2.61 -12.84
N LEU A 22 5.08 1.89 -12.24
CA LEU A 22 6.07 1.10 -13.00
C LEU A 22 5.44 -0.02 -13.81
N ARG A 23 4.31 -0.56 -13.35
CA ARG A 23 3.58 -1.63 -14.03
C ARG A 23 2.58 -1.12 -15.05
N GLY A 24 2.49 0.20 -15.26
CA GLY A 24 1.50 0.81 -16.15
C GLY A 24 0.07 0.42 -15.81
N LYS A 25 -0.22 0.20 -14.51
CA LYS A 25 -1.52 -0.25 -14.06
C LYS A 25 -2.46 0.95 -13.89
N ASP A 26 -3.66 0.81 -14.44
CA ASP A 26 -4.71 1.81 -14.35
C ASP A 26 -5.22 1.98 -12.92
N GLU A 27 -5.86 3.12 -12.66
CA GLU A 27 -6.46 3.48 -11.36
C GLU A 27 -7.51 2.46 -10.87
N SER A 28 -8.08 1.67 -11.79
CA SER A 28 -9.02 0.58 -11.51
C SER A 28 -8.36 -0.69 -10.96
N THR A 29 -7.03 -0.76 -10.94
CA THR A 29 -6.34 -1.95 -10.47
C THR A 29 -6.19 -1.94 -8.95
N VAL A 30 -6.82 -2.93 -8.31
CA VAL A 30 -6.68 -3.13 -6.86
C VAL A 30 -5.29 -3.68 -6.51
N ALA A 31 -4.54 -2.94 -5.70
CA ALA A 31 -3.27 -3.38 -5.15
C ALA A 31 -3.51 -4.27 -3.92
N VAL A 32 -3.26 -5.57 -4.07
CA VAL A 32 -3.37 -6.53 -2.96
C VAL A 32 -2.03 -6.70 -2.27
N VAL A 33 -2.00 -6.40 -0.97
CA VAL A 33 -0.84 -6.54 -0.09
C VAL A 33 -1.19 -7.52 1.02
N VAL A 34 -0.42 -8.61 1.15
CA VAL A 34 -0.68 -9.64 2.16
C VAL A 34 -0.10 -9.25 3.54
N GLU A 35 0.19 -7.97 3.76
CA GLU A 35 0.95 -7.44 4.90
C GLU A 35 0.35 -6.13 5.44
N THR A 36 1.05 -5.52 6.39
CA THR A 36 0.70 -4.20 6.94
C THR A 36 1.12 -3.08 5.98
N VAL A 37 0.20 -2.16 5.71
CA VAL A 37 0.45 -0.93 4.95
C VAL A 37 0.66 0.23 5.92
N ILE A 38 1.83 0.88 5.81
CA ILE A 38 2.24 2.01 6.65
C ILE A 38 2.27 3.32 5.86
N ASN A 39 2.06 4.42 6.58
CA ASN A 39 2.17 5.76 6.02
C ASN A 39 3.62 6.06 5.54
N ALA A 40 3.71 6.85 4.48
CA ALA A 40 4.97 7.37 3.96
C ALA A 40 4.96 8.90 4.03
N ASP A 41 5.45 9.49 5.13
CA ASP A 41 5.39 10.94 5.34
C ASP A 41 6.10 11.77 4.26
N ARG A 42 7.15 11.21 3.65
CA ARG A 42 7.86 11.86 2.52
C ARG A 42 7.01 11.97 1.25
N GLN A 43 5.93 11.21 1.13
CA GLN A 43 5.00 11.28 0.01
C GLN A 43 3.86 12.25 0.39
N LEU A 44 3.95 13.47 -0.14
CA LEU A 44 2.97 14.53 0.12
C LEU A 44 1.63 14.27 -0.57
N TYR A 45 1.66 13.75 -1.80
CA TYR A 45 0.47 13.44 -2.59
C TYR A 45 0.36 11.93 -2.80
N VAL A 46 -0.77 11.35 -2.37
CA VAL A 46 -1.12 9.95 -2.63
C VAL A 46 -2.12 9.94 -3.78
N PRO A 47 -1.81 9.29 -4.92
CA PRO A 47 -2.76 9.19 -6.02
C PRO A 47 -3.92 8.29 -5.62
N LYS A 48 -5.10 8.54 -6.18
CA LYS A 48 -6.29 7.71 -5.96
C LYS A 48 -6.01 6.27 -6.40
N MET A 49 -6.16 5.32 -5.49
CA MET A 49 -5.91 3.90 -5.76
C MET A 49 -6.70 3.04 -4.79
N ASP A 50 -7.08 1.85 -5.25
CA ASP A 50 -7.71 0.85 -4.41
C ASP A 50 -6.65 -0.10 -3.83
N VAL A 51 -6.63 -0.26 -2.50
CA VAL A 51 -5.67 -1.11 -1.79
C VAL A 51 -6.40 -2.09 -0.87
N CYS A 52 -6.09 -3.38 -1.01
CA CYS A 52 -6.52 -4.42 -0.08
C CYS A 52 -5.32 -4.89 0.73
N ALA A 53 -5.40 -4.79 2.05
CA ALA A 53 -4.31 -5.17 2.96
C ALA A 53 -4.81 -5.92 4.20
N LEU A 54 -3.91 -6.66 4.88
CA LEU A 54 -4.26 -7.31 6.15
C LEU A 54 -4.41 -6.31 7.30
N LEU A 55 -3.57 -5.27 7.32
CA LEU A 55 -3.61 -4.19 8.30
C LEU A 55 -3.22 -2.88 7.62
N VAL A 56 -3.88 -1.79 7.99
CA VAL A 56 -3.58 -0.44 7.49
C VAL A 56 -3.47 0.47 8.71
N THR A 57 -2.38 1.25 8.80
CA THR A 57 -2.24 2.26 9.85
C THR A 57 -3.26 3.39 9.65
N ASP A 58 -3.77 3.99 10.72
CA ASP A 58 -4.80 5.05 10.64
C ASP A 58 -4.41 6.20 9.70
N LYS A 59 -3.18 6.72 9.84
CA LYS A 59 -2.63 7.75 8.94
C LYS A 59 -2.57 7.33 7.47
N ALA A 60 -2.34 6.04 7.19
CA ALA A 60 -2.35 5.53 5.83
C ALA A 60 -3.79 5.43 5.30
N ARG A 61 -4.73 5.01 6.14
CA ARG A 61 -6.15 4.91 5.80
C ARG A 61 -6.73 6.29 5.47
N GLU A 62 -6.44 7.31 6.28
CA GLU A 62 -6.85 8.70 6.07
C GLU A 62 -6.30 9.32 4.77
N ARG A 63 -5.18 8.80 4.24
CA ARG A 63 -4.58 9.32 3.01
C ARG A 63 -5.08 8.59 1.74
N ILE A 64 -5.73 7.45 1.89
CA ILE A 64 -6.26 6.65 0.77
C ILE A 64 -7.74 6.96 0.54
N LEU A 65 -8.50 7.19 1.62
CA LEU A 65 -9.90 7.63 1.59
C LEU A 65 -10.00 9.13 1.29
#